data_AF-A0A926GDN2-F1
#
_entry.id   AF-A0A926GDN2-F1
#
_cell.length_a   1.000
_cell.length_b   1.000
_cell.length_c   1.000
_cell.angle_alpha   90.00
_cell.angle_beta   90.00
_cell.angle_gamma   90.00
#
_symmetry.space_group_name_H-M   'P 1'
#
loop_
_entity.id
_entity.type
_entity.pdbx_description
1 polymer ?
#
loop_
_entity_poly.entity_id
_entity_poly.type
_entity_poly.pdbx_seq_one_letter_code
_entity_poly.pdbx_strand_id
1 'polypeptide(L)'
;MGQKLWYRLGGLLTIAGGLAFGWWGIWLPLEAARAHAPEVRYQIPIFVLVPAMLVFGLYFLIGGGAWPYRNVEKQTPTAMGWALMIVVAICSGASFWWLTTTFDALGYRNG
;
A
#
# COMPACT_ATOMS: atom_id res chain seq x y z
N MET A 1 -2.32 6.18 -28.80
CA MET A 1 -1.45 6.79 -27.77
C MET A 1 -2.19 7.15 -26.47
N GLY A 2 -3.39 7.75 -26.53
CA GLY A 2 -4.10 8.25 -25.33
C GLY A 2 -4.40 7.22 -24.23
N GLN A 3 -4.83 5.99 -24.57
CA GLN A 3 -5.23 5.00 -23.56
C GLN A 3 -4.07 4.55 -22.65
N LYS A 4 -2.86 4.38 -23.20
CA LYS A 4 -1.66 4.04 -22.42
C LYS A 4 -1.27 5.17 -21.47
N LEU A 5 -1.41 6.42 -21.90
CA LEU A 5 -1.13 7.59 -21.08
C LEU A 5 -2.09 7.66 -19.89
N TRP A 6 -3.38 7.38 -20.09
CA TRP A 6 -4.37 7.35 -19.00
C TRP A 6 -4.07 6.30 -17.95
N TYR A 7 -3.64 5.09 -18.34
CA TYR A 7 -3.20 4.08 -17.37
C TYR A 7 -2.00 4.54 -16.55
N ARG A 8 -1.03 5.21 -17.19
CA ARG A 8 0.16 5.73 -16.50
C ARG A 8 -0.17 6.85 -15.54
N LEU A 9 -1.04 7.78 -15.95
CA LEU A 9 -1.54 8.86 -15.09
C LEU A 9 -2.35 8.30 -13.92
N GLY A 10 -3.21 7.31 -14.16
CA GLY A 10 -3.92 6.59 -13.11
C GLY A 10 -2.97 5.89 -12.14
N GLY A 11 -1.91 5.26 -12.66
CA GLY A 11 -0.83 4.68 -11.85
C GLY A 11 -0.13 5.71 -10.99
N LEU A 12 0.24 6.86 -11.56
CA LEU A 12 0.88 7.96 -10.85
C LEU A 12 -0.01 8.53 -9.74
N LEU A 13 -1.30 8.75 -10.03
CA LEU A 13 -2.26 9.22 -9.04
C LEU A 13 -2.46 8.20 -7.92
N THR A 14 -2.50 6.91 -8.26
CA THR A 14 -2.58 5.84 -7.26
C THR A 14 -1.34 5.84 -6.36
N ILE A 15 -0.13 6.02 -6.92
CA ILE A 15 1.11 6.14 -6.12
C ILE A 15 1.02 7.37 -5.21
N ALA A 16 0.65 8.53 -5.74
CA ALA A 16 0.54 9.76 -4.97
C ALA A 16 -0.45 9.61 -3.81
N GLY A 17 -1.60 8.96 -4.06
CA GLY A 17 -2.55 8.61 -3.01
C GLY A 17 -1.98 7.65 -1.98
N GLY A 18 -1.25 6.61 -2.41
CA GLY A 18 -0.57 5.67 -1.51
C GLY A 18 0.44 6.37 -0.60
N LEU A 19 1.22 7.32 -1.13
CA LEU A 19 2.14 8.13 -0.34
C LEU A 19 1.41 9.06 0.65
N ALA A 20 0.32 9.70 0.22
CA ALA A 20 -0.48 10.56 1.09
C ALA A 20 -1.11 9.77 2.25
N PHE A 21 -1.70 8.61 1.96
CA PHE A 21 -2.27 7.71 2.97
C PHE A 21 -1.20 7.09 3.86
N GLY A 22 -0.03 6.73 3.32
CA GLY A 22 1.09 6.22 4.10
C GLY A 22 1.67 7.28 5.04
N TRP A 23 1.82 8.51 4.55
CA TRP A 23 2.20 9.64 5.40
C TRP A 23 1.21 9.84 6.55
N TRP A 24 -0.09 9.92 6.22
CA TRP A 24 -1.11 10.22 7.21
C TRP A 24 -1.34 9.08 8.21
N GLY A 25 -1.43 7.83 7.75
CA GLY A 25 -1.84 6.69 8.57
C GLY A 25 -0.71 5.82 9.11
N ILE A 26 0.53 6.02 8.67
CA ILE A 26 1.71 5.30 9.16
C ILE A 26 2.74 6.28 9.73
N TRP A 27 3.11 7.31 8.97
CA TRP A 27 4.18 8.22 9.38
C TRP A 27 3.79 9.15 10.54
N LEU A 28 2.62 9.79 10.49
CA LEU A 28 2.18 10.68 11.57
C LEU A 28 2.01 9.94 12.93
N PRO A 29 1.38 8.74 13.00
CA PRO A 29 1.35 7.96 14.23
C PRO A 29 2.75 7.60 14.75
N LEU A 30 3.68 7.29 13.84
CA LEU A 30 5.06 7.01 14.21
C LEU A 30 5.78 8.24 14.79
N GLU A 31 5.54 9.41 14.23
CA GLU A 31 6.09 10.66 14.74
C GLU A 31 5.53 11.00 16.12
N ALA A 32 4.21 10.81 16.33
CA ALA A 32 3.58 10.96 17.63
C ALA A 32 4.15 9.98 18.67
N ALA A 33 4.39 8.73 18.28
CA ALA A 33 5.02 7.72 19.14
C ALA A 33 6.45 8.11 19.54
N ARG A 34 7.24 8.62 18.58
CA ARG A 34 8.60 9.11 18.83
C ARG A 34 8.62 10.36 19.72
N ALA A 35 7.56 11.15 19.69
CA ALA A 35 7.36 12.29 20.58
C ALA A 35 6.81 11.88 21.97
N HIS A 36 6.73 10.58 22.27
CA HIS A 36 6.19 10.03 23.53
C HIS A 36 4.77 10.51 23.85
N ALA A 37 3.92 10.64 22.82
CA ALA A 37 2.50 10.92 23.02
C ALA A 37 1.87 9.87 23.95
N PRO A 38 0.95 10.25 24.85
CA PRO A 38 0.36 9.33 25.82
C PRO A 38 -0.45 8.20 25.18
N GLU A 39 -1.02 8.44 23.98
CA GLU A 39 -1.75 7.46 23.20
C GLU A 39 -1.45 7.66 21.71
N VAL A 40 -1.29 6.56 20.98
CA VAL A 40 -1.04 6.56 19.53
C VAL A 40 -2.11 5.70 18.87
N ARG A 41 -2.89 6.31 17.97
CA ARG A 41 -3.94 5.62 17.21
C ARG A 41 -3.54 5.49 15.76
N TYR A 42 -3.79 4.32 15.20
CA TYR A 42 -3.57 4.03 13.78
C TYR A 42 -4.65 3.07 13.28
N GLN A 43 -4.85 3.04 11.96
CA GLN A 43 -5.89 2.24 11.34
C GLN A 43 -5.30 1.01 10.65
N ILE A 44 -5.62 -0.19 11.13
CA ILE A 44 -5.16 -1.45 10.54
C ILE A 44 -5.40 -1.55 9.02
N PRO A 45 -6.53 -1.07 8.45
CA PRO A 45 -6.75 -1.11 7.00
C PRO A 45 -5.67 -0.38 6.17
N ILE A 46 -4.94 0.57 6.75
CA ILE A 46 -3.91 1.35 6.04
C ILE A 46 -2.76 0.45 5.53
N PHE A 47 -2.46 -0.63 6.25
CA PHE A 47 -1.38 -1.55 5.90
C PHE A 47 -1.74 -2.44 4.72
N VAL A 48 -3.00 -2.51 4.31
CA VAL A 48 -3.40 -3.17 3.06
C VAL A 48 -3.55 -2.14 1.95
N LEU A 49 -4.21 -1.01 2.26
CA LEU A 49 -4.49 0.05 1.29
C LEU A 49 -3.21 0.61 0.69
N VAL A 50 -2.25 1.02 1.52
CA VAL A 50 -1.03 1.69 1.05
C VAL A 50 -0.18 0.76 0.17
N PRO A 51 0.16 -0.47 0.60
CA PRO A 51 0.87 -1.41 -0.28
C PRO A 51 0.13 -1.72 -1.57
N ALA A 52 -1.20 -1.92 -1.53
CA ALA A 52 -1.99 -2.13 -2.74
C ALA A 52 -1.87 -0.95 -3.71
N MET A 53 -2.02 0.28 -3.20
CA MET A 53 -1.90 1.50 -4.02
C MET A 53 -0.51 1.64 -4.63
N LEU A 54 0.55 1.40 -3.87
CA LEU A 54 1.92 1.51 -4.37
C LEU A 54 2.24 0.42 -5.42
N VAL A 55 1.87 -0.84 -5.15
CA VAL A 55 2.15 -1.96 -6.06
C VAL A 55 1.36 -1.84 -7.36
N PHE A 56 0.04 -1.63 -7.29
CA PHE A 56 -0.77 -1.46 -8.50
C PHE A 56 -0.48 -0.14 -9.21
N GLY A 57 -0.18 0.92 -8.47
CA GLY A 57 0.23 2.20 -9.02
C GLY A 57 1.51 2.08 -9.86
N LEU A 58 2.54 1.42 -9.33
CA LEU A 58 3.78 1.13 -10.06
C LEU A 58 3.54 0.23 -11.27
N TYR A 59 2.71 -0.80 -11.12
CA TYR A 59 2.34 -1.69 -12.20
C TYR A 59 1.70 -0.94 -13.37
N PHE A 60 0.72 -0.06 -13.11
CA PHE A 60 0.07 0.75 -14.15
C PHE A 60 0.99 1.83 -14.73
N LEU A 61 1.85 2.44 -13.90
CA LEU A 61 2.81 3.44 -14.34
C LEU A 61 3.83 2.87 -15.33
N ILE A 62 4.35 1.68 -15.06
CA ILE A 62 5.36 1.02 -15.90
C ILE A 62 4.69 0.34 -17.11
N GLY A 63 3.72 -0.53 -16.85
CA GLY A 63 3.10 -1.38 -17.87
C GLY A 63 2.15 -0.63 -18.82
N GLY A 64 1.58 0.51 -18.39
CA GLY A 64 0.70 1.34 -19.22
C GLY A 64 -0.50 0.59 -19.81
N GLY A 65 -0.96 -0.47 -19.16
CA GLY A 65 -2.06 -1.35 -19.61
C GLY A 65 -1.65 -2.51 -20.53
N ALA A 66 -0.36 -2.68 -20.83
CA ALA A 66 0.12 -3.76 -21.71
C ALA A 66 0.02 -5.17 -21.08
N TRP A 67 -0.08 -5.25 -19.75
CA TRP A 67 -0.10 -6.50 -19.01
C TRP A 67 -1.50 -6.77 -18.44
N PRO A 68 -2.12 -7.92 -18.74
CA PRO A 68 -3.41 -8.27 -18.17
C PRO A 68 -3.23 -8.83 -16.76
N TYR A 69 -3.78 -8.14 -15.75
CA TYR A 69 -3.80 -8.61 -14.36
C TYR A 69 -5.07 -9.39 -13.99
N ARG A 70 -6.15 -9.23 -14.78
CA ARG A 70 -7.44 -9.91 -14.56
C ARG A 70 -7.96 -10.48 -15.86
N ASN A 71 -8.49 -11.70 -15.81
CA ASN A 71 -9.32 -12.26 -16.86
C ASN A 71 -10.74 -11.68 -16.70
N VAL A 72 -11.19 -10.89 -17.68
CA VAL A 72 -12.48 -10.18 -17.61
C VAL A 72 -13.65 -11.16 -17.69
N GLU A 73 -13.58 -12.15 -18.57
CA GLU A 73 -14.65 -13.13 -18.80
C GLU A 73 -14.86 -14.04 -17.59
N LYS A 74 -13.76 -14.54 -17.02
CA LYS A 74 -13.80 -15.46 -15.86
C LYS A 74 -13.85 -14.70 -14.53
N GLN A 75 -13.72 -13.38 -14.55
CA GLN A 75 -13.60 -12.51 -13.37
C GLN A 75 -12.48 -12.90 -12.39
N THR A 76 -11.51 -13.71 -12.82
CA THR A 76 -10.41 -14.21 -11.99
C THR A 76 -9.10 -13.45 -12.22
N PRO A 77 -8.16 -13.44 -11.25
CA PRO A 77 -6.82 -12.94 -11.48
C PRO A 77 -6.07 -13.79 -12.50
N THR A 78 -5.23 -13.16 -13.33
CA THR A 78 -4.23 -13.88 -14.12
C THR A 78 -3.07 -14.33 -13.22
N ALA A 79 -2.11 -15.08 -13.75
CA ALA A 79 -0.87 -15.38 -13.00
C ALA A 79 -0.16 -14.08 -12.55
N MET A 80 -0.16 -13.04 -13.39
CA MET A 80 0.33 -11.71 -13.04
C MET A 80 -0.51 -11.07 -11.93
N GLY A 81 -1.84 -11.17 -12.01
CA GLY A 81 -2.74 -10.71 -10.95
C GLY A 81 -2.45 -11.36 -9.60
N TRP A 82 -2.26 -12.68 -9.58
CA TRP A 82 -1.88 -13.41 -8.37
C TRP A 82 -0.50 -13.00 -7.84
N ALA A 83 0.48 -12.81 -8.72
CA ALA A 83 1.80 -12.32 -8.33
C ALA A 83 1.70 -10.93 -7.66
N LEU A 84 0.92 -10.01 -8.21
CA LEU A 84 0.69 -8.70 -7.60
C LEU A 84 0.03 -8.82 -6.23
N MET A 85 -0.98 -9.69 -6.07
CA MET A 85 -1.64 -9.91 -4.77
C MET A 85 -0.68 -10.48 -3.72
N ILE A 86 0.22 -11.39 -4.10
CA ILE A 86 1.25 -11.93 -3.21
C ILE A 86 2.20 -10.82 -2.76
N VAL A 87 2.67 -9.97 -3.69
CA VAL A 87 3.54 -8.83 -3.35
C VAL A 87 2.83 -7.88 -2.40
N VAL A 88 1.56 -7.55 -2.65
CA VAL A 88 0.75 -6.73 -1.74
C VAL A 88 0.66 -7.37 -0.36
N ALA A 89 0.35 -8.67 -0.27
CA ALA A 89 0.23 -9.38 1.01
C ALA A 89 1.55 -9.36 1.81
N ILE A 90 2.68 -9.61 1.14
CA ILE A 90 4.02 -9.55 1.77
C ILE A 90 4.31 -8.15 2.28
N CYS A 91 4.13 -7.11 1.45
CA CYS A 91 4.35 -5.73 1.86
C CYS A 91 3.41 -5.29 3.00
N SER A 92 2.17 -5.77 2.99
CA SER A 92 1.19 -5.49 4.06
C SER A 92 1.64 -6.10 5.38
N GLY A 93 1.98 -7.39 5.38
CA GLY A 93 2.48 -8.07 6.57
C GLY A 93 3.77 -7.47 7.10
N ALA A 94 4.73 -7.17 6.21
CA ALA A 94 6.02 -6.59 6.58
C ALA A 94 5.89 -5.18 7.16
N SER A 95 5.07 -4.32 6.56
CA SER A 95 4.85 -2.95 7.05
C SER A 95 4.10 -2.92 8.38
N PHE A 96 3.10 -3.78 8.56
CA PHE A 96 2.41 -3.93 9.84
C PHE A 96 3.37 -4.42 10.93
N TRP A 97 4.09 -5.52 10.66
CA TRP A 97 5.06 -6.08 11.61
C TRP A 97 6.16 -5.08 12.00
N TRP A 98 6.65 -4.32 11.03
CA TRP A 98 7.65 -3.28 11.29
C TRP A 98 7.10 -2.17 12.19
N LEU A 99 5.87 -1.69 11.96
CA LEU A 99 5.31 -0.63 12.80
C LEU A 99 5.01 -1.12 14.21
N THR A 100 4.42 -2.32 14.36
CA THR A 100 4.13 -2.87 15.69
C THR A 100 5.41 -3.11 16.50
N THR A 101 6.46 -3.66 15.88
CA THR A 101 7.76 -3.85 16.56
C THR A 101 8.41 -2.52 16.93
N THR A 102 8.23 -1.49 16.10
CA THR A 102 8.70 -0.13 16.39
C THR A 102 7.96 0.49 17.57
N PHE A 103 6.64 0.29 17.67
CA PHE A 103 5.83 0.75 18.80
C PHE A 103 6.16 0.01 20.10
N ASP A 104 6.32 -1.32 20.04
CA ASP A 104 6.75 -2.12 21.17
C ASP A 104 8.13 -1.65 21.71
N ALA A 105 9.06 -1.34 20.81
CA ALA A 105 10.38 -0.80 21.17
C ALA A 105 10.31 0.60 21.80
N LEU A 106 9.28 1.39 21.49
CA LEU A 106 9.01 2.70 22.08
C LEU A 106 8.20 2.63 23.38
N GLY A 107 7.85 1.43 23.86
CA GLY A 107 7.11 1.22 25.10
C GLY A 107 5.59 1.23 24.96
N TYR A 108 5.07 1.32 23.74
CA TYR A 108 3.64 1.16 23.47
C TYR A 108 3.32 -0.33 23.39
N ARG A 109 2.36 -0.80 24.18
CA ARG A 109 1.79 -2.14 24.04
C ARG A 109 0.38 -2.01 23.51
N ASN A 110 0.03 -2.80 22.50
CA ASN A 110 -1.35 -2.91 22.02
C ASN A 110 -2.22 -3.38 23.21
N GLY A 111 -3.08 -2.50 23.70
CA GLY A 111 -4.11 -2.78 24.71
C GLY A 111 -5.47 -2.92 24.06
#